data_AF-A0A2T0SDS6-F1
#
_entry.id   AF-A0A2T0SDS6-F1
#
_cell.length_a   1.000
_cell.length_b   1.000
_cell.length_c   1.000
_cell.angle_alpha   90.00
_cell.angle_beta   90.00
_cell.angle_gamma   90.00
#
_symmetry.space_group_name_H-M   'P 1'
#
loop_
_entity.id
_entity.type
_entity.pdbx_description
1 polymer ?
#
loop_
_entity_poly.entity_id
_entity_poly.type
_entity_poly.pdbx_seq_one_letter_code
_entity_poly.pdbx_strand_id
1 'polypeptide(L)' 'MHTMSGRRELAIVFALAVLGLALVGVVAFAPWYGSVSYGDIGPSVIETIPPALGGVQAALVR' A
#
# COMPACT_ATOMS: atom_id res chain seq x y z
N MET A 1 30.54 16.69 36.07
CA MET A 1 29.26 16.76 35.32
C MET A 1 29.36 17.93 34.36
N HIS A 2 29.51 17.66 33.05
CA HIS A 2 29.60 18.72 32.05
C HIS A 2 28.19 19.27 31.80
N THR A 3 27.85 20.40 32.43
CA THR A 3 26.58 21.08 32.17
C THR A 3 26.64 21.60 30.74
N MET A 4 25.77 21.07 29.89
CA MET A 4 25.68 21.55 28.52
C MET A 4 24.96 22.90 28.53
N SER A 5 25.44 23.83 27.71
CA SER A 5 24.75 25.11 27.52
C SER A 5 23.31 24.83 27.08
N GLY A 6 22.31 25.48 27.70
CA GLY A 6 20.88 25.25 27.39
C GLY A 6 20.52 25.44 25.90
N ARG A 7 21.33 26.19 25.14
CA ARG A 7 21.20 26.29 23.68
C ARG A 7 21.44 24.96 22.97
N ARG A 8 22.39 24.16 23.46
CA ARG A 8 22.75 22.85 22.89
C ARG A 8 21.66 21.82 23.16
N GLU A 9 21.06 21.86 24.34
CA GLU A 9 19.94 20.98 24.70
C GLU A 9 18.71 21.27 23.84
N LEU A 10 18.33 22.55 23.69
CA LEU A 10 17.25 22.95 22.79
C LEU A 10 17.52 22.54 21.33
N ALA A 11 18.76 22.71 20.86
CA ALA A 11 19.15 22.29 19.51
C ALA A 11 18.99 20.78 19.31
N ILE A 12 19.35 19.97 20.31
CA ILE A 12 19.21 18.50 20.26
C ILE A 12 17.73 18.12 20.22
N VAL A 13 16.90 18.68 21.11
CA VAL A 13 15.46 18.38 21.15
C VAL A 13 14.78 18.79 19.84
N PHE A 14 15.13 19.96 19.32
CA PHE A 14 14.62 20.43 18.03
C PHE A 14 15.04 19.49 16.89
N ALA A 15 16.31 19.10 16.83
CA ALA A 15 16.79 18.14 15.83
C ALA A 15 16.06 16.80 15.93
N LEU A 16 15.80 16.32 17.16
CA LEU A 16 15.04 15.08 17.39
C LEU A 16 13.59 15.20 16.91
N ALA A 17 12.95 16.36 17.15
CA ALA A 17 11.60 16.63 16.70
C ALA A 17 11.51 16.67 15.16
N VAL A 18 12.46 17.34 14.50
CA VAL A 18 12.55 17.37 13.03
C VAL A 18 12.78 15.96 12.47
N LEU A 19 13.65 15.17 13.10
CA LEU A 19 13.90 13.78 12.71
C LEU A 19 12.64 12.92 12.83
N GLY A 20 11.87 13.08 13.92
CA GLY A 20 10.59 12.39 14.10
C GLY A 20 9.56 12.78 13.04
N LEU A 21 9.46 14.07 12.70
CA LEU A 21 8.55 14.56 11.67
C LEU A 21 8.94 14.04 10.28
N ALA A 22 10.24 13.97 9.98
CA ALA A 22 10.74 13.35 8.75
C ALA A 22 10.39 11.86 8.68
N LEU A 23 10.55 11.11 9.78
CA LEU A 23 10.20 9.70 9.86
C LEU A 23 8.70 9.49 9.60
N VAL A 24 7.83 10.31 10.19
CA VAL A 24 6.38 10.28 9.92
C VAL A 24 6.10 10.53 8.44
N GLY A 25 6.79 11.48 7.80
CA GLY A 25 6.66 11.73 6.36
C GLY A 25 7.02 10.50 5.52
N VAL A 26 8.13 9.82 5.83
CA VAL A 26 8.51 8.57 5.16
C VAL A 26 7.43 7.50 5.35
N VAL A 27 6.94 7.31 6.58
CA VAL A 27 5.87 6.32 6.85
C VAL A 27 4.56 6.65 6.14
N ALA A 28 4.18 7.92 6.08
CA ALA A 28 2.94 8.33 5.44
C ALA A 28 2.99 8.21 3.91
N PHE A 29 4.15 8.45 3.29
CA PHE A 29 4.24 8.61 1.83
C PHE A 29 5.10 7.55 1.12
N ALA A 30 5.84 6.71 1.84
CA ALA A 30 6.55 5.62 1.21
C ALA A 30 5.55 4.55 0.70
N PRO A 31 5.78 4.02 -0.52
CA PRO A 31 4.96 2.94 -1.06
C PRO A 31 5.34 1.61 -0.39
N TRP A 32 4.83 1.38 0.82
CA TRP A 32 5.06 0.16 1.61
C TRP A 32 4.51 -1.09 0.96
N TYR A 33 3.42 -0.93 0.21
CA TYR A 33 2.87 -1.95 -0.65
C TYR A 33 3.51 -1.75 -2.02
N GLY A 34 4.09 -2.84 -2.56
CA GLY A 34 4.76 -2.82 -3.86
C GLY A 34 3.92 -2.09 -4.91
N SER A 35 4.59 -1.41 -5.83
CA SER A 35 3.94 -0.66 -6.90
C SER A 35 2.87 -1.53 -7.55
N VAL A 36 1.60 -1.20 -7.31
CA VAL A 36 0.48 -1.81 -8.02
C VAL A 36 0.68 -1.37 -9.46
N SER A 37 1.25 -2.26 -10.27
CA SER A 37 1.33 -2.05 -11.71
C SER A 37 -0.11 -1.99 -12.18
N TYR A 38 -0.58 -0.78 -12.51
CA TYR A 38 -1.84 -0.54 -13.22
C TYR A 38 -1.83 -1.14 -14.64
N GLY A 39 -0.85 -2.00 -14.98
CA GLY A 39 -0.83 -2.83 -16.18
C GLY A 39 -1.45 -4.22 -16.00
N ASP A 40 -1.56 -4.75 -14.76
CA ASP A 40 -2.18 -6.06 -14.48
C ASP A 40 -3.66 -5.96 -14.05
N ILE A 41 -4.13 -4.73 -13.81
CA ILE A 41 -5.55 -4.41 -13.68
C ILE A 41 -6.04 -3.89 -15.04
N GLY A 42 -5.88 -4.69 -16.10
CA GLY A 42 -6.82 -4.58 -17.20
C GLY A 42 -8.24 -4.71 -16.59
N PRO A 43 -9.26 -3.98 -17.07
CA PRO A 43 -10.60 -4.21 -16.59
C PRO A 43 -10.87 -5.71 -16.76
N SER A 44 -10.90 -6.45 -15.66
CA SER A 44 -11.48 -7.77 -15.66
C SER A 44 -12.95 -7.50 -15.89
N VAL A 45 -13.31 -7.43 -17.17
CA VAL A 45 -14.66 -7.64 -17.64
C VAL A 45 -15.00 -8.98 -17.03
N ILE A 46 -15.74 -8.94 -15.93
CA ILE A 46 -16.44 -10.09 -15.42
C ILE A 46 -17.41 -10.42 -16.55
N GLU A 47 -16.98 -11.26 -17.49
CA GLU A 47 -17.86 -11.92 -18.42
C GLU A 47 -18.74 -12.81 -17.55
N THR A 48 -19.86 -12.25 -17.13
CA THR A 48 -20.94 -13.01 -16.51
C THR A 48 -21.47 -13.91 -17.61
N ILE A 49 -20.84 -15.05 -17.82
CA ILE A 49 -21.37 -16.10 -18.69
C ILE A 49 -22.71 -16.47 -18.05
N PRO A 50 -23.87 -16.13 -18.66
CA PRO A 50 -25.13 -16.62 -18.14
C PRO A 50 -25.06 -18.14 -18.21
N PRO A 51 -25.51 -18.88 -17.17
CA PRO A 51 -25.54 -20.32 -17.25
C PRO A 51 -26.37 -20.69 -18.47
N ALA A 52 -25.70 -21.12 -19.53
CA ALA A 52 -26.36 -21.48 -20.77
C ALA A 52 -27.39 -22.55 -20.41
N LEU A 53 -28.61 -22.37 -20.91
CA LEU A 53 -29.67 -23.36 -20.99
C LEU A 53 -29.17 -24.60 -21.77
N GLY A 54 -28.24 -25.34 -21.20
CA GLY A 54 -27.47 -26.43 -21.82
C GLY A 54 -27.63 -27.76 -21.09
N GLY A 55 -28.59 -27.84 -20.16
CA GLY A 55 -28.96 -29.07 -19.45
C GLY A 55 -29.68 -30.13 -20.30
N VAL A 56 -29.39 -30.26 -21.61
CA VAL A 56 -30.12 -31.21 -22.48
C VAL A 56 -29.21 -32.08 -23.39
N GLN A 57 -27.91 -31.81 -23.55
CA GLN A 57 -27.11 -32.58 -24.52
C GLN A 57 -26.24 -33.72 -23.97
N ALA A 58 -26.08 -33.86 -22.65
CA ALA A 58 -25.32 -34.98 -22.07
C ALA A 58 -26.12 -36.29 -21.95
N ALA A 59 -27.37 -36.33 -22.43
CA ALA A 59 -28.23 -37.53 -22.44
C ALA A 59 -28.26 -38.29 -23.77
N LEU A 60 -27.40 -37.94 -24.75
CA LEU A 60 -27.51 -38.48 -26.12
C LEU A 60 -26.18 -38.80 -26.79
N VAL A 61 -25.22 -39.38 -26.08
CA VAL A 61 -24.24 -40.28 -26.72
C VAL A 61 -24.05 -41.49 -25.82
N ARG A 62 -24.70 -42.57 -26.26
CA ARG A 62 -24.61 -43.93 -25.76
C ARG A 62 -23.33 -44.60 -26.24
#